data_AF-A0A6B3HWJ9-F1
#
_entry.id   AF-A0A6B3HWJ9-F1
#
_cell.length_a   1.000
_cell.length_b   1.000
_cell.length_c   1.000
_cell.angle_alpha   90.00
_cell.angle_beta   90.00
_cell.angle_gamma   90.00
#
_symmetry.space_group_name_H-M   'P 1'
#
loop_
_entity.id
_entity.type
_entity.pdbx_description
1 polymer ?
#
loop_
_entity_poly.entity_id
_entity_poly.type
_entity_poly.pdbx_seq_one_letter_code
_entity_poly.pdbx_strand_id
1 'polypeptide(L)'
;MPATKTLTIESLIAEYADGIAFAAEEQPATTVDGFAAQLRDSVRTFELAGINGTDELEDAATYLVDAASSTDLAEQAVLLKKAAKNLAYAHDMVSELRDMV
;
A
#
# COMPACT_ATOMS: atom_id res chain seq x y z
N MET A 1 -22.93 13.18 11.90
CA MET A 1 -22.49 11.87 11.37
C MET A 1 -21.05 12.02 10.94
N PRO A 2 -20.11 11.14 11.33
CA PRO A 2 -18.76 11.23 10.82
C PRO A 2 -18.82 11.00 9.31
N ALA A 3 -18.18 11.86 8.52
CA ALA A 3 -18.06 11.65 7.09
C ALA A 3 -17.29 10.34 6.89
N THR A 4 -17.94 9.32 6.36
CA THR A 4 -17.25 8.11 5.91
C THR A 4 -16.29 8.55 4.81
N LYS A 5 -14.98 8.58 5.10
CA LYS A 5 -13.95 8.86 4.09
C LYS A 5 -14.15 7.84 2.97
N THR A 6 -14.55 8.30 1.78
CA THR A 6 -14.73 7.40 0.63
C THR A 6 -13.39 6.75 0.35
N LEU A 7 -13.35 5.42 0.34
CA LEU A 7 -12.17 4.67 -0.01
C LEU A 7 -11.90 4.82 -1.50
N THR A 8 -10.82 5.50 -1.85
CA THR A 8 -10.34 5.67 -3.23
C THR A 8 -8.84 5.32 -3.32
N ILE A 9 -8.34 5.13 -4.54
CA ILE A 9 -6.91 4.92 -4.79
C ILE A 9 -6.09 6.08 -4.22
N GLU A 10 -6.50 7.32 -4.49
CA GLU A 10 -5.80 8.53 -4.05
C GLU A 10 -5.78 8.62 -2.52
N SER A 11 -6.86 8.19 -1.86
CA SER A 11 -6.94 8.18 -0.41
C SER A 11 -5.98 7.17 0.23
N LEU A 12 -5.73 6.04 -0.43
CA LEU A 12 -4.77 5.02 0.01
C LEU A 12 -3.34 5.48 -0.25
N ILE A 13 -3.05 6.01 -1.44
CA ILE A 13 -1.73 6.57 -1.76
C ILE A 13 -1.36 7.68 -0.76
N ALA A 14 -2.27 8.62 -0.52
CA ALA A 14 -2.03 9.72 0.42
C ALA A 14 -1.81 9.26 1.87
N GLU A 15 -2.29 8.07 2.24
CA GLU A 15 -2.15 7.52 3.59
C GLU A 15 -0.83 6.75 3.77
N TYR A 16 -0.42 5.98 2.76
CA TYR A 16 0.69 5.03 2.89
C TYR A 16 1.96 5.40 2.11
N ALA A 17 1.91 6.31 1.12
CA ALA A 17 3.03 6.57 0.22
C ALA A 17 4.31 7.00 0.93
N ASP A 18 4.24 7.86 1.95
CA ASP A 18 5.43 8.33 2.67
C ASP A 18 6.14 7.20 3.43
N GLY A 19 5.37 6.29 4.01
CA GLY A 19 5.90 5.16 4.76
C GLY A 19 6.54 4.12 3.85
N ILE A 20 5.83 3.76 2.79
CA ILE A 20 6.31 2.78 1.81
C ILE A 20 7.51 3.33 1.04
N ALA A 21 7.53 4.61 0.68
CA ALA A 21 8.69 5.22 0.03
C ALA A 21 9.94 5.23 0.91
N PHE A 22 9.78 5.37 2.23
CA PHE A 22 10.90 5.18 3.16
C PHE A 22 11.47 3.76 3.09
N ALA A 23 10.60 2.74 3.08
CA ALA A 23 11.04 1.35 2.98
C ALA A 23 11.59 0.96 1.60
N ALA A 24 11.10 1.61 0.54
CA ALA A 24 11.61 1.46 -0.82
C ALA A 24 12.87 2.30 -1.11
N GLU A 25 13.29 3.17 -0.18
CA GLU A 25 14.37 4.14 -0.36
C GLU A 25 14.15 5.12 -1.55
N GLU A 26 12.89 5.52 -1.76
CA GLU A 26 12.45 6.38 -2.87
C GLU A 26 11.71 7.65 -2.41
N GLN A 27 11.26 8.47 -3.37
CA GLN A 27 10.31 9.55 -3.13
C GLN A 27 8.86 9.03 -3.11
N PRO A 28 7.95 9.60 -2.30
CA PRO A 28 6.55 9.16 -2.24
C PRO A 28 5.88 9.11 -3.61
N ALA A 29 5.34 7.95 -3.97
CA ALA A 29 4.60 7.81 -5.22
C ALA A 29 3.31 8.64 -5.21
N THR A 30 2.98 9.23 -6.36
CA THR A 30 1.73 9.99 -6.57
C THR A 30 0.80 9.33 -7.59
N THR A 31 1.16 8.13 -8.06
CA THR A 31 0.40 7.36 -9.06
C THR A 31 0.20 5.94 -8.55
N VAL A 32 -0.86 5.28 -9.02
CA VAL A 32 -1.14 3.89 -8.61
C VAL A 32 -0.04 2.93 -9.02
N ASP A 33 0.49 3.06 -10.24
CA ASP A 33 1.57 2.20 -10.74
C ASP A 33 2.86 2.42 -9.95
N GLY A 34 3.20 3.69 -9.67
CA GLY A 34 4.35 4.01 -8.84
C GLY A 34 4.22 3.48 -7.41
N PHE A 35 3.03 3.61 -6.81
CA PHE A 35 2.80 3.11 -5.46
C PHE A 35 2.82 1.58 -5.40
N ALA A 36 2.25 0.91 -6.40
CA ALA A 36 2.31 -0.55 -6.53
C ALA A 36 3.73 -1.07 -6.78
N ALA A 37 4.58 -0.32 -7.49
CA ALA A 37 5.99 -0.64 -7.63
C ALA A 37 6.71 -0.54 -6.28
N GLN A 38 6.55 0.59 -5.58
CA GLN A 38 7.18 0.79 -4.27
C GLN A 38 6.76 -0.23 -3.21
N LEU A 39 5.50 -0.67 -3.23
CA LEU A 39 5.04 -1.77 -2.36
C LEU A 39 5.87 -3.04 -2.60
N ARG A 40 6.08 -3.41 -3.88
CA ARG A 40 6.88 -4.59 -4.25
C ARG A 40 8.37 -4.40 -3.95
N ASP A 41 8.91 -3.21 -4.19
CA ASP A 41 10.33 -2.94 -3.93
C ASP A 41 10.63 -2.93 -2.42
N SER A 42 9.69 -2.44 -1.60
CA SER A 42 9.81 -2.43 -0.14
C SER A 42 9.84 -3.82 0.49
N VAL A 43 9.30 -4.85 -0.18
CA VAL A 43 9.30 -6.25 0.31
C VAL A 43 10.71 -6.68 0.69
N ARG A 44 11.68 -6.48 -0.21
CA ARG A 44 13.06 -6.89 0.03
C ARG A 44 13.65 -6.22 1.27
N THR A 45 13.36 -4.93 1.48
CA THR A 45 13.84 -4.19 2.65
C THR A 45 13.26 -4.76 3.95
N PHE A 46 11.96 -5.02 3.97
CA PHE A 46 11.30 -5.63 5.13
C PHE A 46 11.80 -7.05 5.41
N GLU A 47 11.98 -7.88 4.38
CA GLU A 47 12.53 -9.23 4.52
C GLU A 47 13.96 -9.23 5.09
N LEU A 48 14.81 -8.31 4.61
CA LEU A 48 16.17 -8.17 5.13
C LEU A 48 16.20 -7.69 6.59
N ALA A 49 15.22 -6.90 7.00
CA ALA A 49 15.01 -6.49 8.38
C ALA A 49 14.34 -7.59 9.25
N GLY A 50 13.85 -8.68 8.64
CA GLY A 50 13.12 -9.74 9.34
C GLY A 50 11.69 -9.34 9.75
N ILE A 51 11.13 -8.33 9.10
CA ILE A 51 9.77 -7.82 9.34
C ILE A 51 8.78 -8.64 8.50
N ASN A 52 7.73 -9.16 9.14
CA ASN A 52 6.71 -9.97 8.49
C ASN A 52 5.61 -9.11 7.84
N GLY A 53 4.82 -9.70 6.94
CA GLY A 53 3.68 -9.03 6.31
C GLY A 53 3.92 -8.58 4.86
N THR A 54 4.98 -9.08 4.23
CA THR A 54 5.37 -8.71 2.87
C THR A 54 4.45 -9.29 1.79
N ASP A 55 3.89 -10.47 2.02
CA ASP A 55 2.88 -11.09 1.14
C ASP A 55 1.66 -10.16 0.99
N GLU A 56 1.22 -9.53 2.09
CA GLU A 56 0.13 -8.56 2.07
C GLU A 56 0.47 -7.32 1.22
N LEU A 57 1.73 -6.87 1.19
CA LEU A 57 2.14 -5.75 0.35
C LEU A 57 2.07 -6.09 -1.14
N GLU A 58 2.48 -7.31 -1.53
CA GLU A 58 2.36 -7.79 -2.91
C GLU A 58 0.89 -7.93 -3.36
N ASP A 59 0.05 -8.49 -2.49
CA ASP A 59 -1.38 -8.60 -2.71
C ASP A 59 -2.03 -7.21 -2.83
N ALA A 60 -1.66 -6.27 -1.95
CA ALA A 60 -2.16 -4.89 -2.01
C ALA A 60 -1.78 -4.22 -3.33
N ALA A 61 -0.53 -4.38 -3.78
CA ALA A 61 -0.06 -3.85 -5.06
C ALA A 61 -0.88 -4.42 -6.23
N THR A 62 -1.18 -5.72 -6.20
CA THR A 62 -2.00 -6.39 -7.22
C THR A 62 -3.42 -5.83 -7.23
N TYR A 63 -4.10 -5.78 -6.09
CA TYR A 63 -5.47 -5.27 -6.01
C TYR A 63 -5.59 -3.80 -6.40
N LEU A 64 -4.59 -2.97 -6.14
CA LEU A 64 -4.57 -1.56 -6.55
C LEU A 64 -4.50 -1.39 -8.07
N VAL A 65 -3.63 -2.16 -8.73
CA VAL A 65 -3.51 -2.15 -10.20
C VAL A 65 -4.80 -2.66 -10.84
N ASP A 66 -5.35 -3.76 -10.31
CA ASP A 66 -6.62 -4.31 -10.80
C ASP A 66 -7.75 -3.28 -10.62
N ALA A 67 -7.84 -2.63 -9.46
CA ALA A 67 -8.85 -1.60 -9.19
C ALA A 67 -8.76 -0.40 -10.12
N ALA A 68 -7.54 0.00 -10.50
CA ALA A 68 -7.31 1.10 -11.43
C ALA A 68 -7.72 0.75 -12.86
N SER A 69 -7.64 -0.54 -13.23
CA SER A 69 -7.98 -1.03 -14.56
C SER A 69 -9.45 -1.46 -14.71
N SER A 70 -10.15 -1.73 -13.61
CA SER A 70 -11.54 -2.19 -13.63
C SER A 70 -12.51 -1.10 -14.13
N THR A 71 -13.39 -1.50 -15.04
CA THR A 71 -14.49 -0.65 -15.55
C THR A 71 -15.80 -0.85 -14.78
N ASP A 72 -15.86 -1.84 -13.88
CA ASP A 72 -17.02 -2.12 -13.02
C ASP A 72 -16.80 -1.47 -11.65
N LEU A 73 -17.66 -0.51 -11.30
CA LEU A 73 -17.56 0.22 -10.03
C LEU A 73 -17.74 -0.70 -8.79
N ALA A 74 -18.53 -1.76 -8.90
CA ALA A 74 -18.72 -2.70 -7.79
C ALA A 74 -17.47 -3.56 -7.58
N GLU A 75 -16.86 -4.03 -8.67
CA GLU A 75 -15.59 -4.76 -8.63
C GLU A 75 -14.46 -3.87 -8.11
N GLN A 76 -14.32 -2.66 -8.66
CA GLN A 76 -13.35 -1.67 -8.19
C GLN A 76 -13.48 -1.43 -6.69
N ALA A 77 -14.70 -1.25 -6.17
CA ALA A 77 -14.93 -1.05 -4.74
C ALA A 77 -14.52 -2.27 -3.88
N VAL A 78 -14.66 -3.49 -4.40
CA VAL A 78 -14.20 -4.71 -3.72
C VAL A 78 -12.69 -4.81 -3.71
N LEU A 79 -12.04 -4.54 -4.85
CA LEU A 79 -10.58 -4.55 -4.98
C LEU A 79 -9.94 -3.52 -4.05
N LEU A 80 -10.49 -2.31 -3.98
CA LEU A 80 -10.02 -1.27 -3.05
C LEU A 80 -10.13 -1.70 -1.58
N LYS A 81 -11.22 -2.38 -1.20
CA LYS A 81 -11.36 -2.91 0.17
C LYS A 81 -10.33 -3.99 0.48
N LYS A 82 -9.99 -4.83 -0.51
CA LYS A 82 -8.94 -5.85 -0.35
C LYS A 82 -7.56 -5.21 -0.21
N ALA A 83 -7.23 -4.23 -1.07
CA ALA A 83 -6.01 -3.45 -0.96
C ALA A 83 -5.89 -2.79 0.42
N ALA A 84 -6.93 -2.08 0.86
CA ALA A 84 -6.94 -1.43 2.18
C ALA A 84 -6.76 -2.41 3.34
N LYS A 85 -7.36 -3.61 3.25
CA LYS A 85 -7.20 -4.66 4.26
C LYS A 85 -5.75 -5.13 4.35
N ASN A 86 -5.08 -5.32 3.21
CA ASN A 86 -3.70 -5.79 3.16
C ASN A 86 -2.69 -4.68 3.55
N LEU A 87 -3.04 -3.41 3.36
CA LEU A 87 -2.24 -2.28 3.85
C LEU A 87 -2.38 -2.01 5.35
N ALA A 88 -3.30 -2.69 6.05
CA ALA A 88 -3.65 -2.35 7.44
C ALA A 88 -2.47 -2.39 8.42
N TYR A 89 -1.44 -3.20 8.13
CA TYR A 89 -0.23 -3.32 8.97
C TYR A 89 0.98 -2.59 8.40
N ALA A 90 0.86 -1.95 7.24
CA ALA A 90 1.99 -1.28 6.59
C ALA A 90 2.60 -0.16 7.46
N HIS A 91 1.79 0.56 8.24
CA HIS A 91 2.31 1.55 9.18
C HIS A 91 3.16 0.92 10.29
N ASP A 92 2.75 -0.22 10.83
CA ASP A 92 3.49 -0.92 11.88
C ASP A 92 4.82 -1.45 11.33
N MET A 93 4.79 -2.06 10.14
CA MET A 93 6.00 -2.52 9.44
C MET A 93 7.00 -1.38 9.22
N VAL A 94 6.52 -0.23 8.73
CA VAL A 94 7.37 0.96 8.52
C VAL A 94 7.89 1.52 9.84
N SER A 95 7.08 1.53 10.90
CA SER A 95 7.51 1.98 12.22
C SER A 95 8.62 1.09 12.77
N GLU A 96 8.46 -0.23 12.67
CA GLU A 96 9.48 -1.20 13.08
C GLU A 96 10.78 -1.02 12.30
N LEU A 97 10.69 -0.84 10.97
CA LEU A 97 11.86 -0.58 10.14
C LEU A 97 12.59 0.72 10.56
N ARG A 98 11.85 1.77 10.91
CA ARG A 98 12.41 3.05 11.38
C ARG A 98 13.12 2.93 12.72
N ASP A 99 12.66 2.04 13.60
CA ASP A 99 13.31 1.80 14.90
C ASP A 99 14.63 1.01 14.76
N MET A 100 14.87 0.41 13.60
CA MET A 100 16.09 -0.38 13.31
C MET A 100 17.21 0.41 12.63
N VAL A 101 16.94 1.60 12.09
CA VAL A 101 17.91 2.46 11.38
C VAL A 101 18.33 3.68 12.18
#